data_AF-A0A8T5QDZ8-F1
#
_entry.id   AF-A0A8T5QDZ8-F1
#
_cell.length_a   1.000
_cell.length_b   1.000
_cell.length_c   1.000
_cell.angle_alpha   90.00
_cell.angle_beta   90.00
_cell.angle_gamma   90.00
#
_symmetry.space_group_name_H-M   'P 1'
#
loop_
_entity.id
_entity.type
_entity.pdbx_description
1 polymer ?
#
loop_
_entity_poly.entity_id
_entity_poly.type
_entity_poly.pdbx_seq_one_letter_code
_entity_poly.pdbx_strand_id
1 'polypeptide(L)'
;MIKDKNKKEKIETACLIILGMYIITLGTFFIHDPLDIKDFTGFVTTEIKDLIAEDSDNIQTDLTIVDETGTKIKAFDEEVGFYARYVNVNTNKIIENAICTIHFYDGSYTMQYNPLSQLYEYTRTFSSTGLYYWNVTCTKINFTSLTKRDITIIGSISGAYKETITDVCVEDWECTEWDTCLLNGVQYRECFDLNRCDELYDKKIILHIDRGIKPFHIQSCIYQPTCTDMIVNNNESDIDCGGHKCKKCEDGKICRNDNDCINKCDLITRRCHTPKIIPPEPVIEIPYMPRLKSSLVLIVAIIVLIITIISTYRYQAELFRRGVGYYKERREIAKIRREAKIDQKKRDRIRKFREKEAERRSKIARKAAKTRLKKLKEKRKLELEREKTRLKNLEKARERREELRKFREKEAERRSKIARKAAEERSAKLAKEKEIRLKNLEKARERREELIRLEEREKEIHKTRKEEYTRTLNDFLNKTVNKGYNEEQIEQLLINKGWPEKLVIKYCDKFFSKNKEIISEIRREERLSKGDPKELLKEIKKKEKIAKKHLQELENKLLEIDKKMRR
;
A
#
# COMPACT_ATOMS: atom_id res chain seq x y z
N MET A 1 -43.32 21.38 90.13
CA MET A 1 -43.36 19.90 90.24
C MET A 1 -43.20 19.29 88.85
N ILE A 2 -42.58 18.11 88.76
CA ILE A 2 -42.77 17.07 87.71
C ILE A 2 -42.57 17.55 86.25
N LYS A 3 -41.34 17.42 85.71
CA LYS A 3 -40.89 16.41 84.68
C LYS A 3 -41.09 16.87 83.22
N ASP A 4 -40.29 16.43 82.23
CA ASP A 4 -39.15 15.49 82.22
C ASP A 4 -38.18 15.81 81.06
N LYS A 5 -36.87 15.54 81.23
CA LYS A 5 -35.87 15.14 80.19
C LYS A 5 -35.53 16.10 79.02
N ASN A 6 -34.33 16.10 78.43
CA ASN A 6 -33.00 15.57 78.83
C ASN A 6 -31.90 16.20 77.94
N LYS A 7 -30.77 16.67 78.53
CA LYS A 7 -29.43 16.58 77.90
C LYS A 7 -28.27 16.91 78.86
N LYS A 8 -27.62 15.86 79.37
CA LYS A 8 -26.15 15.77 79.60
C LYS A 8 -25.54 15.18 78.31
N GLU A 9 -24.23 15.20 78.02
CA GLU A 9 -22.97 15.58 78.71
C GLU A 9 -22.01 16.09 77.58
N LYS A 10 -21.12 17.09 77.71
CA LYS A 10 -19.78 17.13 78.37
C LYS A 10 -18.94 15.86 78.13
N ILE A 11 -17.64 15.91 77.84
CA ILE A 11 -16.52 16.59 78.53
C ILE A 11 -15.48 17.17 77.53
N GLU A 12 -14.50 17.95 78.02
CA GLU A 12 -13.50 18.73 77.29
C GLU A 12 -12.11 18.62 77.97
N THR A 13 -11.01 18.87 77.21
CA THR A 13 -9.64 19.27 77.66
C THR A 13 -8.64 18.23 78.27
N ALA A 14 -7.33 18.50 78.04
CA ALA A 14 -6.11 18.11 78.81
C ALA A 14 -5.51 16.66 78.68
N CYS A 15 -4.19 16.40 78.84
CA CYS A 15 -2.96 17.13 78.46
C CYS A 15 -1.65 16.28 78.65
N LEU A 16 -0.62 16.53 77.82
CA LEU A 16 0.86 16.48 78.09
C LEU A 16 1.68 15.17 78.41
N ILE A 17 2.67 14.90 77.52
CA ILE A 17 4.08 14.39 77.68
C ILE A 17 4.39 12.93 78.18
N ILE A 18 5.17 12.14 77.40
CA ILE A 18 6.53 11.57 77.71
C ILE A 18 6.98 10.46 76.68
N LEU A 19 8.05 10.78 75.93
CA LEU A 19 9.18 10.00 75.33
C LEU A 19 9.09 8.55 74.77
N GLY A 20 9.79 8.35 73.63
CA GLY A 20 10.36 7.06 73.13
C GLY A 20 9.63 6.47 71.91
N MET A 21 10.25 6.00 70.81
CA MET A 21 11.68 5.78 70.45
C MET A 21 12.02 6.32 69.03
N TYR A 22 13.14 5.90 68.40
CA TYR A 22 14.04 6.83 67.69
C TYR A 22 15.00 6.18 66.64
N ILE A 23 15.01 6.70 65.40
CA ILE A 23 16.07 6.66 64.34
C ILE A 23 16.46 5.34 63.63
N ILE A 24 16.56 5.41 62.28
CA ILE A 24 17.57 4.86 61.31
C ILE A 24 17.16 5.42 59.91
N THR A 25 17.78 6.42 59.27
CA THR A 25 19.10 6.62 58.61
C THR A 25 19.32 6.03 57.20
N LEU A 26 19.15 6.90 56.19
CA LEU A 26 19.98 7.19 55.00
C LEU A 26 20.48 6.08 54.03
N GLY A 27 20.52 6.43 52.73
CA GLY A 27 21.33 5.76 51.69
C GLY A 27 21.27 6.47 50.32
N THR A 28 22.41 6.98 49.82
CA THR A 28 22.56 7.70 48.54
C THR A 28 23.94 7.47 47.91
N PHE A 29 24.04 7.14 46.61
CA PHE A 29 25.21 7.26 45.68
C PHE A 29 24.63 7.11 44.24
N PHE A 30 24.78 8.04 43.27
CA PHE A 30 25.94 8.31 42.35
C PHE A 30 26.20 7.17 41.31
N ILE A 31 26.63 7.36 40.04
CA ILE A 31 27.34 8.48 39.36
C ILE A 31 27.25 8.41 37.79
N HIS A 32 27.38 9.54 37.05
CA HIS A 32 27.76 9.82 35.60
C HIS A 32 27.14 9.01 34.39
N ASP A 33 26.71 9.54 33.22
CA ASP A 33 27.14 10.58 32.21
C ASP A 33 27.95 10.02 31.00
N PRO A 34 28.06 10.65 29.79
CA PRO A 34 27.35 11.79 29.13
C PRO A 34 27.03 11.59 27.59
N LEU A 35 26.73 12.69 26.85
CA LEU A 35 26.78 12.91 25.36
C LEU A 35 25.63 12.30 24.48
N ASP A 36 25.16 12.87 23.36
CA ASP A 36 25.08 14.24 22.74
C ASP A 36 24.23 14.13 21.42
N ILE A 37 23.86 15.09 20.53
CA ILE A 37 23.97 16.56 20.34
C ILE A 37 22.90 17.04 19.29
N LYS A 38 22.53 18.34 19.22
CA LYS A 38 21.82 19.07 18.10
C LYS A 38 20.40 18.60 17.69
N ASP A 39 19.53 19.37 17.01
CA ASP A 39 19.21 20.82 16.83
C ASP A 39 17.66 20.84 16.56
N PHE A 40 16.84 21.90 16.66
CA PHE A 40 16.94 23.27 16.13
C PHE A 40 15.89 24.17 16.83
N THR A 41 16.09 25.49 16.86
CA THR A 41 15.16 26.46 17.51
C THR A 41 14.08 27.02 16.58
N GLY A 42 12.86 27.29 17.09
CA GLY A 42 11.91 28.17 16.41
C GLY A 42 10.51 28.23 17.03
N PHE A 43 10.18 29.31 17.78
CA PHE A 43 8.82 29.57 18.23
C PHE A 43 8.52 31.08 18.30
N VAL A 44 7.55 31.52 17.49
CA VAL A 44 6.77 32.78 17.56
C VAL A 44 7.52 34.14 17.54
N THR A 45 7.26 34.91 16.48
CA THR A 45 6.71 36.30 16.58
C THR A 45 5.86 36.61 15.33
N THR A 46 4.99 37.62 15.43
CA THR A 46 3.89 37.93 14.47
C THR A 46 4.21 39.06 13.48
N GLU A 47 3.39 39.13 12.43
CA GLU A 47 2.98 40.33 11.64
C GLU A 47 4.05 41.36 11.20
N ILE A 48 4.37 41.35 9.90
CA ILE A 48 4.52 42.58 9.10
C ILE A 48 3.73 42.38 7.79
N LYS A 49 3.17 43.47 7.26
CA LYS A 49 2.34 43.54 6.04
C LYS A 49 3.15 43.79 4.75
N ASP A 50 2.62 43.25 3.66
CA ASP A 50 2.54 43.78 2.28
C ASP A 50 3.82 44.27 1.56
N LEU A 51 3.80 44.17 0.22
CA LEU A 51 4.93 44.37 -0.72
C LEU A 51 5.95 43.20 -0.64
N ILE A 52 6.23 42.44 -1.70
CA ILE A 52 6.09 42.70 -3.14
C ILE A 52 5.09 41.72 -3.78
N ALA A 53 4.37 42.16 -4.81
CA ALA A 53 3.53 41.29 -5.63
C ALA A 53 4.29 40.77 -6.86
N GLU A 54 4.22 39.46 -7.10
CA GLU A 54 4.15 38.92 -8.45
C GLU A 54 2.94 37.96 -8.50
N ASP A 55 1.85 38.41 -9.12
CA ASP A 55 0.80 37.52 -9.59
C ASP A 55 1.37 36.67 -10.74
N SER A 56 1.97 35.52 -10.43
CA SER A 56 2.15 34.47 -11.43
C SER A 56 0.79 33.80 -11.66
N ASP A 57 -0.02 34.44 -12.50
CA ASP A 57 -1.31 33.94 -12.99
C ASP A 57 -1.04 32.68 -13.86
N ASN A 58 -0.79 31.57 -13.17
CA ASN A 58 -0.09 30.42 -13.73
C ASN A 58 -1.03 29.70 -14.70
N ILE A 59 -0.74 29.83 -16.00
CA ILE A 59 -1.76 29.61 -17.03
C ILE A 59 -2.25 28.17 -16.99
N GLN A 60 -3.58 28.00 -16.89
CA GLN A 60 -4.20 26.68 -16.80
C GLN A 60 -3.91 25.84 -18.04
N THR A 61 -3.37 24.65 -17.81
CA THR A 61 -3.02 23.68 -18.84
C THR A 61 -3.86 22.41 -18.77
N ASP A 62 -3.82 21.64 -19.85
CA ASP A 62 -4.22 20.23 -19.88
C ASP A 62 -3.06 19.39 -20.43
N LEU A 63 -3.03 18.12 -20.03
CA LEU A 63 -2.06 17.12 -20.43
C LEU A 63 -2.80 15.83 -20.75
N THR A 64 -2.79 15.42 -22.01
CA THR A 64 -3.18 14.05 -22.40
C THR A 64 -1.94 13.25 -22.80
N ILE A 65 -1.96 11.94 -22.53
CA ILE A 65 -0.90 11.00 -22.90
C ILE A 65 -1.53 9.76 -23.54
N VAL A 66 -0.78 9.12 -24.46
CA VAL A 66 -1.19 7.93 -25.22
C VAL A 66 0.07 7.13 -25.58
N ASP A 67 0.01 5.79 -25.61
CA ASP A 67 1.00 4.94 -26.28
C ASP A 67 0.41 4.13 -27.44
N GLU A 68 1.28 3.54 -28.28
CA GLU A 68 0.85 2.71 -29.43
C GLU A 68 0.08 1.44 -29.05
N THR A 69 0.13 0.99 -27.78
CA THR A 69 -0.46 -0.28 -27.33
C THR A 69 -1.94 -0.19 -26.96
N GLY A 70 -2.50 1.01 -26.80
CA GLY A 70 -3.91 1.23 -26.44
C GLY A 70 -4.97 0.59 -27.37
N THR A 71 -4.57 0.03 -28.53
CA THR A 71 -5.43 -0.81 -29.38
C THR A 71 -4.75 -2.09 -29.92
N LYS A 72 -3.49 -2.34 -29.59
CA LYS A 72 -2.64 -3.39 -30.18
C LYS A 72 -1.63 -3.91 -29.17
N ILE A 73 -1.41 -5.21 -29.13
CA ILE A 73 -0.29 -5.76 -28.36
C ILE A 73 0.98 -5.59 -29.21
N LYS A 74 2.01 -4.97 -28.63
CA LYS A 74 3.38 -4.92 -29.17
C LYS A 74 4.15 -6.16 -28.71
N ALA A 75 5.06 -6.66 -29.55
CA ALA A 75 5.94 -7.75 -29.13
C ALA A 75 7.04 -7.26 -28.17
N PHE A 76 7.60 -8.13 -27.34
CA PHE A 76 8.88 -7.84 -26.70
C PHE A 76 9.96 -7.67 -27.79
N ASP A 77 10.96 -6.84 -27.50
CA ASP A 77 11.95 -6.31 -28.45
C ASP A 77 11.37 -5.45 -29.62
N GLU A 78 10.05 -5.26 -29.72
CA GLU A 78 9.46 -4.26 -30.63
C GLU A 78 9.56 -2.84 -30.03
N GLU A 79 9.76 -1.84 -30.88
CA GLU A 79 9.75 -0.43 -30.49
C GLU A 79 8.31 0.06 -30.28
N VAL A 80 8.08 0.83 -29.22
CA VAL A 80 6.77 1.39 -28.83
C VAL A 80 6.88 2.91 -28.75
N GLY A 81 5.99 3.60 -29.45
CA GLY A 81 5.83 5.06 -29.35
C GLY A 81 4.98 5.51 -28.16
N PHE A 82 5.45 6.55 -27.48
CA PHE A 82 4.82 7.24 -26.35
C PHE A 82 4.63 8.71 -26.70
N TYR A 83 3.43 9.23 -26.45
CA TYR A 83 3.01 10.56 -26.90
C TYR A 83 2.39 11.37 -25.75
N ALA A 84 2.73 12.65 -25.67
CA ALA A 84 2.18 13.60 -24.70
C ALA A 84 1.77 14.93 -25.37
N ARG A 85 0.54 15.38 -25.07
CA ARG A 85 -0.05 16.61 -25.60
C ARG A 85 -0.28 17.59 -24.45
N TYR A 86 0.65 18.53 -24.25
CA TYR A 86 0.61 19.55 -23.20
C TYR A 86 0.14 20.89 -23.75
N VAL A 87 -1.08 21.31 -23.43
CA VAL A 87 -1.77 22.47 -24.04
C VAL A 87 -2.21 23.52 -23.03
N ASN A 88 -2.32 24.76 -23.48
CA ASN A 88 -2.97 25.85 -22.75
C ASN A 88 -4.49 25.73 -22.92
N VAL A 89 -5.26 25.57 -21.83
CA VAL A 89 -6.72 25.32 -21.87
C VAL A 89 -7.47 26.42 -22.61
N ASN A 90 -7.09 27.68 -22.38
CA ASN A 90 -7.77 28.86 -22.93
C ASN A 90 -7.58 29.03 -24.45
N THR A 91 -6.64 28.29 -25.06
CA THR A 91 -6.33 28.39 -26.50
C THR A 91 -6.32 27.05 -27.24
N ASN A 92 -6.31 25.93 -26.52
CA ASN A 92 -6.08 24.56 -27.02
C ASN A 92 -4.82 24.40 -27.90
N LYS A 93 -3.87 25.34 -27.80
CA LYS A 93 -2.57 25.28 -28.49
C LYS A 93 -1.54 24.53 -27.66
N ILE A 94 -0.68 23.78 -28.34
CA ILE A 94 0.46 23.09 -27.73
C ILE A 94 1.44 24.09 -27.13
N ILE A 95 1.95 23.76 -25.94
CA ILE A 95 2.92 24.58 -25.22
C ILE A 95 4.31 24.14 -25.68
N GLU A 96 4.82 24.80 -26.71
CA GLU A 96 6.17 24.58 -27.25
C GLU A 96 7.26 24.95 -26.23
N ASN A 97 8.44 24.33 -26.30
CA ASN A 97 9.55 24.54 -25.36
C ASN A 97 9.15 24.32 -23.88
N ALA A 98 8.30 23.33 -23.63
CA ALA A 98 8.09 22.75 -22.30
C ALA A 98 9.04 21.55 -22.09
N ILE A 99 9.37 21.26 -20.84
CA ILE A 99 10.14 20.07 -20.48
C ILE A 99 9.14 18.99 -20.06
N CYS A 100 8.86 18.07 -20.99
CA CYS A 100 8.10 16.85 -20.74
C CYS A 100 9.06 15.68 -20.49
N THR A 101 8.96 15.08 -19.30
CA THR A 101 9.79 13.94 -18.88
C THR A 101 8.90 12.72 -18.70
N ILE A 102 9.23 11.61 -19.36
CA ILE A 102 8.60 10.31 -19.16
C ILE A 102 9.41 9.50 -18.14
N HIS A 103 8.72 8.91 -17.17
CA HIS A 103 9.30 8.16 -16.06
C HIS A 103 8.78 6.72 -16.10
N PHE A 104 9.70 5.77 -16.02
CA PHE A 104 9.46 4.34 -15.85
C PHE A 104 10.04 3.88 -14.50
N TYR A 105 9.84 2.62 -14.14
CA TYR A 105 10.39 2.03 -12.90
C TYR A 105 11.93 2.01 -12.84
N ASP A 106 12.60 2.11 -13.99
CA ASP A 106 14.05 1.94 -14.17
C ASP A 106 14.78 3.21 -14.63
N GLY A 107 14.06 4.30 -14.95
CA GLY A 107 14.68 5.50 -15.49
C GLY A 107 13.70 6.64 -15.75
N SER A 108 14.26 7.80 -16.13
CA SER A 108 13.50 9.01 -16.46
C SER A 108 14.17 9.69 -17.65
N TYR A 109 13.38 10.03 -18.67
CA TYR A 109 13.86 10.40 -20.00
C TYR A 109 13.07 11.60 -20.55
N THR A 110 13.74 12.50 -21.27
CA THR A 110 13.09 13.71 -21.82
C THR A 110 12.46 13.43 -23.19
N MET A 111 11.14 13.64 -23.29
CA MET A 111 10.39 13.52 -24.55
C MET A 111 10.73 14.68 -25.48
N GLN A 112 10.77 14.44 -26.78
CA GLN A 112 11.16 15.43 -27.80
C GLN A 112 9.92 16.04 -28.46
N TYR A 113 9.86 17.36 -28.60
CA TYR A 113 8.75 18.01 -29.30
C TYR A 113 8.86 17.82 -30.82
N ASN A 114 7.84 17.21 -31.42
CA ASN A 114 7.73 17.05 -32.87
C ASN A 114 6.73 18.09 -33.44
N PRO A 115 7.19 19.08 -34.23
CA PRO A 115 6.33 20.13 -34.76
C PRO A 115 5.38 19.67 -35.88
N LEU A 116 5.58 18.46 -36.45
CA LEU A 116 4.68 17.90 -37.47
C LEU A 116 3.45 17.23 -36.85
N SER A 117 3.61 16.52 -35.74
CA SER A 117 2.51 15.89 -34.99
C SER A 117 1.91 16.81 -33.92
N GLN A 118 2.63 17.87 -33.53
CA GLN A 118 2.31 18.75 -32.39
C GLN A 118 2.25 18.00 -31.04
N LEU A 119 3.11 16.99 -30.88
CA LEU A 119 3.21 16.15 -29.70
C LEU A 119 4.64 16.15 -29.14
N TYR A 120 4.77 15.85 -27.85
CA TYR A 120 6.03 15.41 -27.26
C TYR A 120 6.10 13.89 -27.40
N GLU A 121 7.18 13.39 -27.98
CA GLU A 121 7.32 12.00 -28.42
C GLU A 121 8.54 11.35 -27.77
N TYR A 122 8.43 10.05 -27.48
CA TYR A 122 9.52 9.21 -27.00
C TYR A 122 9.28 7.78 -27.49
N THR A 123 10.34 7.05 -27.83
CA THR A 123 10.23 5.64 -28.25
C THR A 123 11.12 4.75 -27.40
N ARG A 124 10.66 3.50 -27.18
CA ARG A 124 11.38 2.54 -26.33
C ARG A 124 11.05 1.09 -26.70
N THR A 125 12.03 0.20 -26.57
CA THR A 125 11.88 -1.26 -26.61
C THR A 125 11.84 -1.87 -25.21
N PHE A 126 11.25 -3.06 -25.08
CA PHE A 126 11.12 -3.80 -23.81
C PHE A 126 11.59 -5.25 -23.96
N SER A 127 12.59 -5.65 -23.17
CA SER A 127 13.27 -6.96 -23.25
C SER A 127 12.53 -8.12 -22.57
N SER A 128 11.29 -7.90 -22.12
CA SER A 128 10.46 -8.89 -21.46
C SER A 128 8.97 -8.59 -21.65
N THR A 129 8.14 -9.63 -21.67
CA THR A 129 6.68 -9.49 -21.72
C THR A 129 6.13 -9.10 -20.34
N GLY A 130 5.08 -8.28 -20.31
CA GLY A 130 4.49 -7.76 -19.08
C GLY A 130 3.74 -6.46 -19.26
N LEU A 131 3.30 -5.90 -18.12
CA LEU A 131 2.71 -4.56 -18.00
C LEU A 131 3.79 -3.58 -17.55
N TYR A 132 3.92 -2.45 -18.24
CA TYR A 132 4.88 -1.40 -17.90
C TYR A 132 4.12 -0.13 -17.53
N TYR A 133 4.16 0.21 -16.25
CA TYR A 133 3.61 1.46 -15.73
C TYR A 133 4.54 2.62 -16.09
N TRP A 134 3.98 3.68 -16.66
CA TRP A 134 4.71 4.91 -17.01
C TRP A 134 3.94 6.15 -16.57
N ASN A 135 4.67 7.26 -16.45
CA ASN A 135 4.07 8.57 -16.22
C ASN A 135 4.82 9.67 -16.97
N VAL A 136 4.13 10.75 -17.32
CA VAL A 136 4.75 11.93 -17.93
C VAL A 136 4.46 13.14 -17.08
N THR A 137 5.51 13.88 -16.74
CA THR A 137 5.43 15.20 -16.10
C THR A 137 5.85 16.27 -17.11
N CYS A 138 4.96 17.20 -17.44
CA CYS A 138 5.24 18.34 -18.33
C CYS A 138 5.30 19.65 -17.52
N THR A 139 6.34 20.45 -17.78
CA THR A 139 6.65 21.67 -17.02
C THR A 139 7.05 22.82 -17.95
N LYS A 140 6.61 24.05 -17.63
CA LYS A 140 7.13 25.28 -18.24
C LYS A 140 6.89 26.48 -17.33
N ILE A 141 7.79 27.46 -17.36
CA ILE A 141 7.65 28.73 -16.63
C ILE A 141 6.35 29.43 -17.08
N ASN A 142 5.57 29.93 -16.11
CA ASN A 142 4.25 30.57 -16.26
C ASN A 142 3.13 29.67 -16.80
N PHE A 143 3.30 28.35 -16.77
CA PHE A 143 2.24 27.36 -17.03
C PHE A 143 2.12 26.37 -15.88
N THR A 144 0.89 25.90 -15.59
CA THR A 144 0.68 24.87 -14.57
C THR A 144 1.40 23.56 -14.93
N SER A 145 2.25 23.06 -14.03
CA SER A 145 2.87 21.74 -14.18
C SER A 145 1.83 20.64 -13.99
N LEU A 146 1.82 19.64 -14.88
CA LEU A 146 0.91 18.50 -14.82
C LEU A 146 1.67 17.18 -14.93
N THR A 147 1.14 16.14 -14.29
CA THR A 147 1.60 14.75 -14.41
C THR A 147 0.43 13.82 -14.70
N LYS A 148 0.58 12.92 -15.66
CA LYS A 148 -0.39 11.84 -16.00
C LYS A 148 0.30 10.48 -15.95
N ARG A 149 -0.47 9.40 -15.75
CA ARG A 149 0.00 8.00 -15.67
C ARG A 149 -0.81 7.12 -16.61
N ASP A 150 -0.16 6.10 -17.18
CA ASP A 150 -0.75 5.15 -18.13
C ASP A 150 0.03 3.80 -18.10
N ILE A 151 -0.42 2.78 -18.85
CA ILE A 151 0.09 1.41 -18.79
C ILE A 151 0.27 0.81 -20.20
N THR A 152 1.51 0.44 -20.55
CA THR A 152 1.84 -0.22 -21.82
C THR A 152 1.80 -1.75 -21.68
N ILE A 153 1.27 -2.46 -22.68
CA ILE A 153 1.17 -3.93 -22.68
C ILE A 153 2.11 -4.56 -23.73
N ILE A 154 3.09 -5.35 -23.25
CA ILE A 154 4.08 -6.04 -24.08
C ILE A 154 3.83 -7.55 -24.04
N GLY A 155 3.52 -8.15 -25.19
CA GLY A 155 3.19 -9.56 -25.33
C GLY A 155 4.22 -10.38 -26.12
N SER A 156 3.99 -11.69 -26.22
CA SER A 156 4.91 -12.61 -26.91
C SER A 156 4.78 -12.60 -28.44
N ILE A 157 3.74 -11.97 -28.98
CA ILE A 157 3.41 -11.86 -30.40
C ILE A 157 2.67 -10.53 -30.59
N SER A 158 2.98 -9.75 -31.62
CA SER A 158 2.26 -8.52 -31.93
C SER A 158 0.95 -8.78 -32.67
N GLY A 159 -0.09 -7.97 -32.39
CA GLY A 159 -1.42 -8.20 -32.96
C GLY A 159 -2.47 -7.16 -32.58
N ALA A 160 -3.50 -7.02 -33.43
CA ALA A 160 -4.64 -6.13 -33.18
C ALA A 160 -5.68 -6.80 -32.26
N TYR A 161 -6.19 -6.03 -31.30
CA TYR A 161 -7.27 -6.49 -30.42
C TYR A 161 -8.56 -6.68 -31.22
N LYS A 162 -9.13 -7.89 -31.19
CA LYS A 162 -10.37 -8.21 -31.90
C LYS A 162 -11.50 -8.33 -30.89
N GLU A 163 -12.55 -7.52 -31.04
CA GLU A 163 -13.61 -7.34 -30.05
C GLU A 163 -14.32 -8.65 -29.66
N THR A 164 -13.95 -9.25 -28.53
CA THR A 164 -14.89 -9.87 -27.58
C THR A 164 -14.19 -10.23 -26.26
N ILE A 165 -14.85 -9.92 -25.13
CA ILE A 165 -14.45 -10.26 -23.74
C ILE A 165 -13.22 -9.49 -23.24
N THR A 166 -13.47 -8.53 -22.34
CA THR A 166 -12.47 -7.88 -21.49
C THR A 166 -12.10 -8.81 -20.33
N ASP A 167 -11.03 -9.58 -20.46
CA ASP A 167 -10.53 -10.45 -19.37
C ASP A 167 -9.99 -9.66 -18.17
N VAL A 168 -9.72 -8.37 -18.35
CA VAL A 168 -9.30 -7.42 -17.31
C VAL A 168 -10.45 -6.44 -16.99
N CYS A 169 -10.69 -6.18 -15.71
CA CYS A 169 -11.54 -5.09 -15.23
C CYS A 169 -10.70 -4.10 -14.43
N VAL A 170 -10.82 -2.80 -14.72
CA VAL A 170 -10.13 -1.73 -14.00
C VAL A 170 -11.09 -1.15 -12.95
N GLU A 171 -10.66 -1.07 -11.69
CA GLU A 171 -11.47 -0.47 -10.62
C GLU A 171 -11.71 1.04 -10.88
N ASP A 172 -12.97 1.47 -10.94
CA ASP A 172 -13.34 2.88 -11.14
C ASP A 172 -14.02 3.42 -9.87
N TRP A 173 -13.25 4.15 -9.06
CA TRP A 173 -13.61 4.49 -7.68
C TRP A 173 -14.33 5.83 -7.56
N GLU A 174 -15.67 5.78 -7.48
CA GLU A 174 -16.47 6.90 -7.00
C GLU A 174 -16.59 6.87 -5.46
N CYS A 175 -16.73 8.04 -4.83
CA CYS A 175 -16.88 8.16 -3.38
C CYS A 175 -18.00 9.13 -3.03
N THR A 176 -18.62 8.91 -1.87
CA THR A 176 -19.54 9.88 -1.26
C THR A 176 -18.81 11.15 -0.86
N GLU A 177 -19.60 12.19 -0.58
CA GLU A 177 -19.16 13.32 0.25
C GLU A 177 -18.66 12.84 1.62
N TRP A 178 -17.89 13.70 2.30
CA TRP A 178 -17.36 13.43 3.63
C TRP A 178 -18.43 13.58 4.72
N ASP A 179 -18.46 12.62 5.63
CA ASP A 179 -19.25 12.68 6.87
C ASP A 179 -18.83 13.85 7.76
N THR A 180 -19.71 14.26 8.67
CA THR A 180 -19.38 15.28 9.68
C THR A 180 -18.18 14.87 10.52
N CYS A 181 -17.20 15.76 10.65
CA CYS A 181 -16.02 15.56 11.48
C CYS A 181 -16.37 15.08 12.90
N LEU A 182 -15.74 13.99 13.34
CA LEU A 182 -15.90 13.43 14.67
C LEU A 182 -14.96 14.09 15.68
N LEU A 183 -15.26 13.89 16.97
CA LEU A 183 -14.56 14.47 18.12
C LEU A 183 -13.09 14.07 18.26
N ASN A 184 -12.67 13.00 17.58
CA ASN A 184 -11.28 12.56 17.48
C ASN A 184 -10.50 13.26 16.33
N GLY A 185 -11.10 14.23 15.64
CA GLY A 185 -10.48 14.95 14.53
C GLY A 185 -10.45 14.15 13.22
N VAL A 186 -11.36 13.19 13.05
CA VAL A 186 -11.41 12.29 11.88
C VAL A 186 -12.79 12.33 11.22
N GLN A 187 -12.82 12.34 9.89
CA GLN A 187 -14.03 12.16 9.07
C GLN A 187 -13.85 11.00 8.08
N TYR A 188 -14.98 10.41 7.68
CA TYR A 188 -15.07 9.22 6.84
C TYR A 188 -15.86 9.52 5.57
N ARG A 189 -15.76 8.63 4.57
CA ARG A 189 -16.66 8.55 3.42
C ARG A 189 -16.68 7.14 2.87
N GLU A 190 -17.74 6.76 2.17
CA GLU A 190 -17.78 5.47 1.48
C GLU A 190 -17.25 5.62 0.05
N CYS A 191 -16.40 4.68 -0.39
CA CYS A 191 -15.86 4.64 -1.75
C CYS A 191 -16.14 3.27 -2.38
N PHE A 192 -16.82 3.29 -3.52
CA PHE A 192 -17.33 2.13 -4.25
C PHE A 192 -16.76 2.07 -5.67
N ASP A 193 -16.52 0.85 -6.15
CA ASP A 193 -16.07 0.60 -7.52
C ASP A 193 -17.30 0.48 -8.43
N LEU A 194 -17.43 1.38 -9.40
CA LEU A 194 -18.53 1.43 -10.37
C LEU A 194 -18.55 0.20 -11.28
N ASN A 195 -17.38 -0.35 -11.63
CA ASN A 195 -17.24 -1.51 -12.50
C ASN A 195 -17.48 -2.84 -11.75
N ARG A 196 -17.45 -2.82 -10.42
CA ARG A 196 -17.68 -3.96 -9.51
C ARG A 196 -16.76 -5.15 -9.83
N CYS A 197 -15.49 -4.87 -10.11
CA CYS A 197 -14.50 -5.83 -10.58
C CYS A 197 -14.33 -7.03 -9.63
N ASP A 198 -14.29 -6.83 -8.31
CA ASP A 198 -14.27 -7.93 -7.33
C ASP A 198 -15.48 -8.88 -7.51
N GLU A 199 -16.70 -8.35 -7.77
CA GLU A 199 -17.91 -9.17 -7.95
C GLU A 199 -17.94 -9.89 -9.31
N LEU A 200 -17.36 -9.29 -10.36
CA LEU A 200 -17.18 -9.92 -11.67
C LEU A 200 -16.13 -11.04 -11.60
N TYR A 201 -15.06 -10.84 -10.82
CA TYR A 201 -14.00 -11.82 -10.60
C TYR A 201 -14.48 -13.02 -9.78
N ASP A 202 -15.20 -12.79 -8.66
CA ASP A 202 -15.81 -13.87 -7.85
C ASP A 202 -16.79 -14.73 -8.66
N LYS A 203 -17.50 -14.11 -9.62
CA LYS A 203 -18.39 -14.81 -10.56
C LYS A 203 -17.66 -15.48 -11.73
N LYS A 204 -16.35 -15.25 -11.90
CA LYS A 204 -15.52 -15.72 -13.02
C LYS A 204 -16.01 -15.24 -14.39
N ILE A 205 -16.46 -13.99 -14.43
CA ILE A 205 -16.85 -13.28 -15.66
C ILE A 205 -15.62 -12.61 -16.31
N ILE A 206 -14.64 -12.25 -15.47
CA ILE A 206 -13.32 -11.74 -15.84
C ILE A 206 -12.23 -12.64 -15.25
N LEU A 207 -11.00 -12.53 -15.74
CA LEU A 207 -9.85 -13.30 -15.26
C LEU A 207 -8.89 -12.49 -14.37
N HIS A 208 -8.81 -11.17 -14.56
CA HIS A 208 -7.90 -10.27 -13.85
C HIS A 208 -8.60 -8.97 -13.41
N ILE A 209 -8.14 -8.40 -12.28
CA ILE A 209 -8.51 -7.06 -11.82
C ILE A 209 -7.26 -6.20 -11.88
N ASP A 210 -7.33 -5.05 -12.56
CA ASP A 210 -6.34 -3.99 -12.40
C ASP A 210 -6.79 -3.06 -11.27
N ARG A 211 -5.97 -2.94 -10.23
CA ARG A 211 -6.34 -2.30 -8.96
C ARG A 211 -5.93 -0.84 -8.97
N GLY A 212 -6.92 0.01 -9.25
CA GLY A 212 -6.77 1.46 -9.19
C GLY A 212 -6.36 1.93 -7.79
N ILE A 213 -5.81 3.15 -7.73
CA ILE A 213 -5.48 3.77 -6.43
C ILE A 213 -6.79 4.18 -5.75
N LYS A 214 -7.34 3.29 -4.92
CA LYS A 214 -8.55 3.57 -4.14
C LYS A 214 -8.37 4.88 -3.34
N PRO A 215 -9.26 5.87 -3.51
CA PRO A 215 -9.17 7.14 -2.79
C PRO A 215 -9.23 6.95 -1.27
N PHE A 216 -8.59 7.85 -0.53
CA PHE A 216 -8.65 7.86 0.93
C PHE A 216 -10.11 7.98 1.40
N HIS A 217 -10.53 7.03 2.25
CA HIS A 217 -11.86 6.95 2.86
C HIS A 217 -11.88 7.45 4.32
N ILE A 218 -10.72 7.93 4.81
CA ILE A 218 -10.50 8.53 6.13
C ILE A 218 -9.63 9.76 5.91
N GLN A 219 -9.95 10.91 6.52
CA GLN A 219 -9.03 12.04 6.60
C GLN A 219 -9.14 12.81 7.92
N SER A 220 -8.10 13.57 8.25
CA SER A 220 -8.10 14.48 9.38
C SER A 220 -9.04 15.66 9.14
N CYS A 221 -9.64 16.20 10.20
CA CYS A 221 -10.53 17.34 10.14
C CYS A 221 -10.52 18.14 11.45
N ILE A 222 -10.99 19.39 11.40
CA ILE A 222 -11.20 20.22 12.59
C ILE A 222 -12.67 20.10 12.99
N TYR A 223 -12.92 19.54 14.17
CA TYR A 223 -14.25 19.44 14.74
C TYR A 223 -14.87 20.84 14.90
N GLN A 224 -16.08 21.04 14.36
CA GLN A 224 -16.82 22.28 14.49
C GLN A 224 -17.85 22.16 15.63
N PRO A 225 -17.62 22.79 16.79
CA PRO A 225 -18.44 22.59 17.98
C PRO A 225 -19.78 23.33 17.89
N THR A 226 -20.87 22.71 18.35
CA THR A 226 -22.25 23.16 18.17
C THR A 226 -23.06 23.11 19.47
N CYS A 227 -24.05 23.99 19.61
CA CYS A 227 -24.90 24.09 20.80
C CYS A 227 -25.92 22.93 20.98
N THR A 228 -25.67 21.77 20.37
CA THR A 228 -26.58 20.60 20.26
C THR A 228 -25.85 19.26 20.09
N ASP A 229 -24.52 19.21 20.23
CA ASP A 229 -23.74 17.97 20.10
C ASP A 229 -23.57 17.18 21.42
N MET A 230 -24.27 17.60 22.47
CA MET A 230 -24.29 17.00 23.80
C MET A 230 -22.97 17.11 24.59
N ILE A 231 -22.06 18.02 24.21
CA ILE A 231 -20.75 18.21 24.83
C ILE A 231 -20.52 19.69 25.18
N VAL A 232 -20.04 19.97 26.40
CA VAL A 232 -19.77 21.34 26.87
C VAL A 232 -18.58 21.95 26.12
N ASN A 233 -18.85 22.59 24.99
CA ASN A 233 -17.88 23.20 24.09
C ASN A 233 -18.30 24.65 23.73
N ASN A 234 -17.72 25.28 22.70
CA ASN A 234 -18.18 26.55 22.10
C ASN A 234 -18.60 27.73 23.04
N ASN A 235 -17.98 27.82 24.23
CA ASN A 235 -18.31 28.74 25.35
C ASN A 235 -19.57 28.41 26.19
N GLU A 236 -20.16 27.22 26.08
CA GLU A 236 -21.26 26.74 26.93
C GLU A 236 -20.93 26.70 28.43
N SER A 237 -21.97 26.72 29.28
CA SER A 237 -21.85 26.59 30.74
C SER A 237 -22.33 25.25 31.29
N ASP A 238 -23.22 24.56 30.57
CA ASP A 238 -23.68 23.19 30.79
C ASP A 238 -24.04 22.58 29.42
N ILE A 239 -24.25 21.27 29.33
CA ILE A 239 -24.46 20.56 28.06
C ILE A 239 -25.64 21.15 27.29
N ASP A 240 -25.37 21.52 26.03
CA ASP A 240 -26.27 22.14 25.07
C ASP A 240 -26.81 23.53 25.52
N CYS A 241 -26.20 24.23 26.49
CA CYS A 241 -26.68 25.56 26.90
C CYS A 241 -25.66 26.52 27.53
N GLY A 242 -26.03 27.80 27.55
CA GLY A 242 -25.28 28.88 28.20
C GLY A 242 -24.19 29.50 27.33
N GLY A 243 -23.41 30.41 27.90
CA GLY A 243 -22.51 31.25 27.12
C GLY A 243 -23.26 32.25 26.23
N HIS A 244 -22.56 32.82 25.24
CA HIS A 244 -23.10 33.88 24.39
C HIS A 244 -23.60 33.42 23.01
N LYS A 245 -23.35 32.16 22.62
CA LYS A 245 -23.75 31.59 21.32
C LYS A 245 -24.97 30.68 21.42
N CYS A 246 -25.12 29.98 22.55
CA CYS A 246 -26.08 28.90 22.71
C CYS A 246 -27.34 29.37 23.46
N LYS A 247 -28.39 28.56 23.44
CA LYS A 247 -29.64 28.84 24.17
C LYS A 247 -29.36 28.96 25.67
N LYS A 248 -30.08 29.87 26.34
CA LYS A 248 -30.03 30.03 27.80
C LYS A 248 -30.41 28.74 28.53
N CYS A 249 -29.67 28.41 29.59
CA CYS A 249 -29.88 27.25 30.43
C CYS A 249 -31.13 27.35 31.34
N GLU A 250 -31.82 26.22 31.53
CA GLU A 250 -32.95 26.06 32.45
C GLU A 250 -32.53 26.01 33.93
N ASP A 251 -33.47 26.27 34.86
CA ASP A 251 -33.19 26.20 36.30
C ASP A 251 -32.61 24.83 36.72
N GLY A 252 -31.50 24.86 37.46
CA GLY A 252 -30.74 23.68 37.92
C GLY A 252 -29.51 23.32 37.07
N LYS A 253 -29.42 23.78 35.82
CA LYS A 253 -28.22 23.69 34.95
C LYS A 253 -27.08 24.58 35.46
N ILE A 254 -25.84 24.25 35.11
CA ILE A 254 -24.62 24.95 35.51
C ILE A 254 -24.48 26.29 34.76
N CYS A 255 -24.01 27.32 35.46
CA CYS A 255 -23.79 28.67 34.93
C CYS A 255 -22.48 29.28 35.45
N ARG A 256 -21.94 30.23 34.68
CA ARG A 256 -20.80 31.08 35.03
C ARG A 256 -21.26 32.50 35.39
N ASN A 257 -22.35 32.97 34.76
CA ASN A 257 -22.90 34.32 34.92
C ASN A 257 -24.42 34.36 34.61
N ASP A 258 -25.10 35.46 34.94
CA ASP A 258 -26.55 35.64 34.72
C ASP A 258 -27.00 35.49 33.26
N ASN A 259 -26.16 35.83 32.27
CA ASN A 259 -26.55 35.71 30.86
C ASN A 259 -26.65 34.25 30.40
N ASP A 260 -25.96 33.31 31.06
CA ASP A 260 -26.05 31.89 30.73
C ASP A 260 -27.45 31.30 31.03
N CYS A 261 -28.20 31.90 31.95
CA CYS A 261 -29.46 31.37 32.47
C CYS A 261 -30.70 32.00 31.83
N ILE A 262 -31.83 31.28 31.84
CA ILE A 262 -33.15 31.87 31.54
C ILE A 262 -33.54 32.89 32.63
N ASN A 263 -33.21 32.58 33.89
CA ASN A 263 -33.46 33.43 35.06
C ASN A 263 -32.16 34.12 35.54
N LYS A 264 -31.65 33.77 36.73
CA LYS A 264 -30.35 34.23 37.25
C LYS A 264 -29.43 33.06 37.56
N CYS A 265 -28.13 33.34 37.65
CA CYS A 265 -27.11 32.40 38.10
C CYS A 265 -26.85 32.61 39.60
N ASP A 266 -27.05 31.57 40.41
CA ASP A 266 -26.60 31.60 41.80
C ASP A 266 -25.08 31.44 41.83
N LEU A 267 -24.36 32.50 42.21
CA LEU A 267 -22.90 32.53 42.27
C LEU A 267 -22.32 31.59 43.34
N ILE A 268 -23.13 31.12 44.30
CA ILE A 268 -22.71 30.16 45.35
C ILE A 268 -22.81 28.73 44.83
N THR A 269 -23.97 28.30 44.31
CA THR A 269 -24.14 26.92 43.77
C THR A 269 -23.72 26.76 42.31
N ARG A 270 -23.40 27.85 41.61
CA ARG A 270 -23.13 27.94 40.16
C ARG A 270 -24.22 27.29 39.31
N ARG A 271 -25.48 27.51 39.68
CA ARG A 271 -26.65 26.97 38.96
C ARG A 271 -27.71 28.02 38.67
N CYS A 272 -28.40 27.84 37.56
CA CYS A 272 -29.52 28.70 37.19
C CYS A 272 -30.70 28.53 38.16
N HIS A 273 -31.30 29.64 38.56
CA HIS A 273 -32.47 29.65 39.45
C HIS A 273 -33.35 30.88 39.26
N THR A 274 -34.63 30.74 39.61
CA THR A 274 -35.58 31.85 39.75
C THR A 274 -35.44 32.50 41.15
N PRO A 275 -35.16 33.81 41.27
CA PRO A 275 -35.10 34.52 42.56
C PRO A 275 -36.47 34.71 43.23
N LYS A 276 -36.48 34.95 44.56
CA LYS A 276 -37.68 35.36 45.32
C LYS A 276 -37.45 36.75 45.92
N ILE A 277 -38.42 37.65 45.76
CA ILE A 277 -38.32 39.07 46.14
C ILE A 277 -38.78 39.29 47.59
N ILE A 278 -38.07 40.15 48.33
CA ILE A 278 -38.42 40.66 49.67
C ILE A 278 -38.05 42.17 49.71
N PRO A 279 -38.91 43.08 50.21
CA PRO A 279 -38.67 44.54 50.19
C PRO A 279 -37.87 45.08 51.41
N PRO A 280 -37.19 46.25 51.30
CA PRO A 280 -36.28 46.81 52.33
C PRO A 280 -36.80 48.08 53.07
N GLU A 281 -35.98 48.61 54.01
CA GLU A 281 -36.29 49.73 54.94
C GLU A 281 -35.04 50.66 55.17
N PRO A 282 -35.15 51.98 55.46
CA PRO A 282 -34.03 52.96 55.40
C PRO A 282 -33.47 53.51 56.76
N VAL A 283 -32.44 54.37 56.69
CA VAL A 283 -31.57 54.85 57.82
C VAL A 283 -31.40 56.40 57.83
N ILE A 284 -30.97 57.03 58.95
CA ILE A 284 -30.82 58.50 59.16
C ILE A 284 -29.54 58.84 59.97
N GLU A 285 -28.90 59.99 59.73
CA GLU A 285 -27.66 60.51 60.38
C GLU A 285 -27.86 61.79 61.24
N ILE A 286 -26.81 62.27 61.94
CA ILE A 286 -26.84 63.39 62.93
C ILE A 286 -25.55 64.24 62.92
N PRO A 287 -25.60 65.59 62.92
CA PRO A 287 -24.42 66.47 63.14
C PRO A 287 -24.42 67.25 64.49
N TYR A 288 -23.34 67.99 64.76
CA TYR A 288 -22.93 68.57 66.06
C TYR A 288 -22.55 70.07 65.95
N MET A 289 -22.58 70.86 67.04
CA MET A 289 -22.16 72.29 67.05
C MET A 289 -21.47 72.70 68.39
N PRO A 290 -20.44 73.58 68.42
CA PRO A 290 -19.63 73.82 69.62
C PRO A 290 -19.63 75.26 70.21
N ARG A 291 -19.23 75.34 71.50
CA ARG A 291 -18.39 76.35 72.24
C ARG A 291 -18.34 77.84 71.84
N LEU A 292 -17.97 78.81 72.70
CA LEU A 292 -18.05 79.05 74.18
C LEU A 292 -17.26 80.37 74.48
N LYS A 293 -17.71 81.22 75.42
CA LYS A 293 -16.92 82.11 76.36
C LYS A 293 -17.73 83.38 76.73
N SER A 294 -17.49 84.10 77.85
CA SER A 294 -17.05 83.70 79.20
C SER A 294 -17.07 84.92 80.16
N SER A 295 -18.16 85.15 80.90
CA SER A 295 -18.17 85.88 82.18
C SER A 295 -19.53 85.65 82.88
N LEU A 296 -19.89 84.47 83.40
CA LEU A 296 -19.09 83.41 84.03
C LEU A 296 -18.47 83.83 85.38
N VAL A 297 -19.35 84.09 86.35
CA VAL A 297 -19.43 83.31 87.61
C VAL A 297 -20.82 83.48 88.24
N LEU A 298 -21.31 84.73 88.39
CA LEU A 298 -22.59 85.02 89.07
C LEU A 298 -23.81 84.37 88.39
N ILE A 299 -23.85 84.41 87.05
CA ILE A 299 -24.94 83.84 86.24
C ILE A 299 -25.06 82.31 86.42
N VAL A 300 -23.94 81.62 86.73
CA VAL A 300 -23.91 80.15 86.83
C VAL A 300 -24.75 79.66 88.01
N ALA A 301 -24.73 80.36 89.15
CA ALA A 301 -25.53 80.00 90.32
C ALA A 301 -27.05 80.07 90.03
N ILE A 302 -27.49 81.13 89.34
CA ILE A 302 -28.90 81.31 88.94
C ILE A 302 -29.31 80.25 87.91
N ILE A 303 -28.44 79.96 86.93
CA ILE A 303 -28.69 78.91 85.93
C ILE A 303 -28.80 77.53 86.57
N VAL A 304 -27.95 77.18 87.56
CA VAL A 304 -28.08 75.89 88.28
C VAL A 304 -29.42 75.78 89.00
N LEU A 305 -29.86 76.84 89.69
CA LEU A 305 -31.16 76.87 90.36
C LEU A 305 -32.32 76.67 89.36
N ILE A 306 -32.32 77.41 88.23
CA ILE A 306 -33.32 77.29 87.17
C ILE A 306 -33.30 75.89 86.53
N ILE A 307 -32.11 75.30 86.30
CA ILE A 307 -31.97 73.95 85.74
C ILE A 307 -32.55 72.90 86.69
N THR A 308 -32.34 73.00 88.01
CA THR A 308 -32.92 72.03 88.96
C THR A 308 -34.45 72.06 88.91
N ILE A 309 -35.07 73.24 88.90
CA ILE A 309 -36.53 73.41 88.81
C ILE A 309 -37.05 72.90 87.44
N ILE A 310 -36.39 73.21 86.33
CA ILE A 310 -36.78 72.69 85.01
C ILE A 310 -36.64 71.16 84.95
N SER A 311 -35.65 70.58 85.63
CA SER A 311 -35.41 69.14 85.63
C SER A 311 -36.52 68.35 86.35
N THR A 312 -37.03 68.84 87.49
CA THR A 312 -38.11 68.17 88.23
C THR A 312 -39.44 68.24 87.48
N TYR A 313 -39.78 69.39 86.88
CA TYR A 313 -40.95 69.51 86.00
C TYR A 313 -40.85 68.63 84.76
N ARG A 314 -39.67 68.52 84.12
CA ARG A 314 -39.46 67.60 82.98
C ARG A 314 -39.62 66.14 83.39
N TYR A 315 -39.10 65.74 84.56
CA TYR A 315 -39.22 64.37 85.06
C TYR A 315 -40.67 63.92 85.24
N GLN A 316 -41.53 64.77 85.83
CA GLN A 316 -42.96 64.46 85.95
C GLN A 316 -43.68 64.41 84.60
N ALA A 317 -43.37 65.32 83.67
CA ALA A 317 -43.97 65.32 82.34
C ALA A 317 -43.61 64.07 81.51
N GLU A 318 -42.42 63.50 81.71
CA GLU A 318 -41.99 62.30 80.96
C GLU A 318 -42.67 61.01 81.44
N LEU A 319 -42.89 60.87 82.75
CA LEU A 319 -43.66 59.77 83.34
C LEU A 319 -45.08 59.67 82.73
N PHE A 320 -45.76 60.80 82.56
CA PHE A 320 -47.10 60.84 81.98
C PHE A 320 -47.11 60.38 80.50
N ARG A 321 -46.11 60.77 79.70
CA ARG A 321 -45.98 60.34 78.29
C ARG A 321 -45.82 58.81 78.16
N ARG A 322 -45.01 58.21 79.04
CA ARG A 322 -44.75 56.76 79.03
C ARG A 322 -46.04 55.95 79.30
N GLY A 323 -46.92 56.47 80.16
CA GLY A 323 -48.25 55.88 80.41
C GLY A 323 -49.15 55.85 79.17
N VAL A 324 -49.24 56.97 78.43
CA VAL A 324 -50.15 57.09 77.25
C VAL A 324 -49.72 56.20 76.09
N GLY A 325 -48.40 56.03 75.86
CA GLY A 325 -47.87 55.17 74.78
C GLY A 325 -48.32 53.71 74.89
N TYR A 326 -48.24 53.14 76.10
CA TYR A 326 -48.53 51.73 76.39
C TYR A 326 -49.95 51.29 75.96
N TYR A 327 -50.95 52.16 76.13
CA TYR A 327 -52.34 51.86 75.74
C TYR A 327 -52.56 51.93 74.22
N LYS A 328 -51.84 52.81 73.51
CA LYS A 328 -51.94 52.94 72.04
C LYS A 328 -51.35 51.71 71.35
N GLU A 329 -50.17 51.27 71.77
CA GLU A 329 -49.44 50.14 71.19
C GLU A 329 -50.20 48.81 71.29
N ARG A 330 -50.79 48.51 72.47
CA ARG A 330 -51.64 47.33 72.68
C ARG A 330 -52.81 47.25 71.70
N ARG A 331 -53.38 48.39 71.27
CA ARG A 331 -54.52 48.43 70.34
C ARG A 331 -54.13 47.98 68.93
N GLU A 332 -52.95 48.36 68.47
CA GLU A 332 -52.45 48.00 67.13
C GLU A 332 -51.96 46.55 67.09
N ILE A 333 -51.25 46.08 68.13
CA ILE A 333 -50.91 44.65 68.29
C ILE A 333 -52.18 43.77 68.28
N ALA A 334 -53.29 44.26 68.81
CA ALA A 334 -54.58 43.55 68.75
C ALA A 334 -55.22 43.51 67.35
N LYS A 335 -54.97 44.48 66.47
CA LYS A 335 -55.37 44.42 65.04
C LYS A 335 -54.53 43.41 64.27
N ILE A 336 -53.19 43.53 64.37
CA ILE A 336 -52.23 42.64 63.69
C ILE A 336 -52.51 41.17 64.04
N ARG A 337 -52.83 40.87 65.31
CA ARG A 337 -53.21 39.51 65.76
C ARG A 337 -54.57 39.02 65.23
N ARG A 338 -55.48 39.90 64.78
CA ARG A 338 -56.73 39.53 64.10
C ARG A 338 -56.48 39.28 62.61
N GLU A 339 -55.74 40.17 61.97
CA GLU A 339 -55.35 40.05 60.55
C GLU A 339 -54.54 38.77 60.31
N ALA A 340 -53.52 38.49 61.12
CA ALA A 340 -52.74 37.26 61.03
C ALA A 340 -53.60 35.98 61.15
N LYS A 341 -54.68 36.00 61.95
CA LYS A 341 -55.65 34.89 62.07
C LYS A 341 -56.57 34.76 60.84
N ILE A 342 -57.00 35.88 60.25
CA ILE A 342 -57.75 35.88 58.98
C ILE A 342 -56.87 35.31 57.87
N ASP A 343 -55.61 35.71 57.84
CA ASP A 343 -54.64 35.37 56.81
C ASP A 343 -54.13 33.92 56.95
N GLN A 344 -54.03 33.40 58.17
CA GLN A 344 -53.88 31.96 58.44
C GLN A 344 -55.08 31.17 57.89
N LYS A 345 -56.32 31.58 58.19
CA LYS A 345 -57.54 30.97 57.62
C LYS A 345 -57.64 31.11 56.08
N LYS A 346 -56.90 32.03 55.46
CA LYS A 346 -56.77 32.17 54.00
C LYS A 346 -55.75 31.16 53.46
N ARG A 347 -54.57 31.08 54.07
CA ARG A 347 -53.52 30.08 53.77
C ARG A 347 -54.04 28.64 53.91
N ASP A 348 -54.77 28.32 54.98
CA ASP A 348 -55.32 26.98 55.21
C ASP A 348 -56.37 26.56 54.16
N ARG A 349 -57.18 27.52 53.68
CA ARG A 349 -58.14 27.26 52.59
C ARG A 349 -57.43 27.03 51.25
N ILE A 350 -56.39 27.82 50.94
CA ILE A 350 -55.55 27.62 49.75
C ILE A 350 -54.82 26.27 49.80
N ARG A 351 -54.28 25.90 50.97
CA ARG A 351 -53.64 24.60 51.21
C ARG A 351 -54.60 23.44 50.91
N LYS A 352 -55.79 23.44 51.52
CA LYS A 352 -56.81 22.39 51.31
C LYS A 352 -57.31 22.33 49.86
N PHE A 353 -57.32 23.44 49.12
CA PHE A 353 -57.61 23.44 47.69
C PHE A 353 -56.47 22.76 46.90
N ARG A 354 -55.22 23.16 47.12
CA ARG A 354 -54.04 22.56 46.46
C ARG A 354 -53.89 21.07 46.76
N GLU A 355 -54.18 20.62 47.97
CA GLU A 355 -54.18 19.20 48.35
C GLU A 355 -55.23 18.40 47.55
N LYS A 356 -56.47 18.89 47.45
CA LYS A 356 -57.52 18.28 46.61
C LYS A 356 -57.17 18.30 45.12
N GLU A 357 -56.52 19.35 44.64
CA GLU A 357 -56.11 19.46 43.23
C GLU A 357 -54.95 18.50 42.91
N ALA A 358 -53.96 18.39 43.79
CA ALA A 358 -52.88 17.41 43.69
C ALA A 358 -53.41 15.97 43.70
N GLU A 359 -54.41 15.68 44.53
CA GLU A 359 -55.08 14.37 44.55
C GLU A 359 -55.79 14.07 43.20
N ARG A 360 -56.51 15.05 42.64
CA ARG A 360 -57.14 14.95 41.30
C ARG A 360 -56.09 14.72 40.21
N ARG A 361 -55.02 15.52 40.18
CA ARG A 361 -53.89 15.38 39.24
C ARG A 361 -53.23 14.00 39.37
N SER A 362 -53.02 13.50 40.60
CA SER A 362 -52.48 12.15 40.86
C SER A 362 -53.39 11.03 40.36
N LYS A 363 -54.71 11.13 40.56
CA LYS A 363 -55.70 10.18 40.02
C LYS A 363 -55.71 10.15 38.49
N ILE A 364 -55.57 11.31 37.84
CA ILE A 364 -55.46 11.43 36.36
C ILE A 364 -54.14 10.80 35.87
N ALA A 365 -53.00 11.15 36.48
CA ALA A 365 -51.69 10.60 36.14
C ALA A 365 -51.65 9.06 36.28
N ARG A 366 -52.22 8.51 37.36
CA ARG A 366 -52.35 7.05 37.56
C ARG A 366 -53.21 6.37 36.48
N LYS A 367 -54.27 7.02 35.99
CA LYS A 367 -55.06 6.52 34.85
C LYS A 367 -54.24 6.54 33.55
N ALA A 368 -53.60 7.67 33.23
CA ALA A 368 -52.77 7.83 32.04
C ALA A 368 -51.60 6.82 32.00
N ALA A 369 -50.92 6.59 33.13
CA ALA A 369 -49.86 5.60 33.26
C ALA A 369 -50.35 4.16 32.99
N LYS A 370 -51.52 3.78 33.53
CA LYS A 370 -52.14 2.47 33.24
C LYS A 370 -52.45 2.30 31.75
N THR A 371 -52.99 3.34 31.09
CA THR A 371 -53.26 3.31 29.64
C THR A 371 -51.97 3.21 28.81
N ARG A 372 -50.92 3.96 29.16
CA ARG A 372 -49.60 3.88 28.50
C ARG A 372 -48.98 2.49 28.66
N LEU A 373 -49.06 1.89 29.84
CA LEU A 373 -48.60 0.53 30.10
C LEU A 373 -49.38 -0.53 29.31
N LYS A 374 -50.71 -0.39 29.17
CA LYS A 374 -51.52 -1.28 28.31
C LYS A 374 -51.06 -1.21 26.86
N LYS A 375 -50.95 0.00 26.27
CA LYS A 375 -50.46 0.20 24.90
C LYS A 375 -49.06 -0.37 24.68
N LEU A 376 -48.16 -0.23 25.66
CA LEU A 376 -46.80 -0.80 25.59
C LEU A 376 -46.81 -2.34 25.61
N LYS A 377 -47.66 -2.97 26.43
CA LYS A 377 -47.82 -4.44 26.43
C LYS A 377 -48.41 -4.95 25.11
N GLU A 378 -49.36 -4.23 24.54
CA GLU A 378 -49.96 -4.56 23.24
C GLU A 378 -48.95 -4.41 22.09
N LYS A 379 -48.15 -3.33 22.06
CA LYS A 379 -47.04 -3.15 21.11
C LYS A 379 -46.01 -4.29 21.21
N ARG A 380 -45.55 -4.61 22.42
CA ARG A 380 -44.58 -5.70 22.64
C ARG A 380 -45.12 -7.08 22.24
N LYS A 381 -46.43 -7.33 22.40
CA LYS A 381 -47.07 -8.56 21.89
C LYS A 381 -47.06 -8.61 20.36
N LEU A 382 -47.40 -7.51 19.69
CA LEU A 382 -47.37 -7.42 18.23
C LEU A 382 -45.95 -7.59 17.66
N GLU A 383 -44.95 -7.01 18.33
CA GLU A 383 -43.53 -7.16 17.98
C GLU A 383 -43.08 -8.63 18.10
N LEU A 384 -43.45 -9.32 19.18
CA LEU A 384 -43.13 -10.73 19.38
C LEU A 384 -43.77 -11.65 18.33
N GLU A 385 -45.03 -11.40 17.90
CA GLU A 385 -45.65 -12.20 16.84
C GLU A 385 -45.02 -11.92 15.45
N ARG A 386 -44.58 -10.68 15.18
CA ARG A 386 -43.78 -10.36 13.99
C ARG A 386 -42.43 -11.07 13.99
N GLU A 387 -41.77 -11.13 15.15
CA GLU A 387 -40.48 -11.82 15.33
C GLU A 387 -40.61 -13.34 15.15
N LYS A 388 -41.61 -13.99 15.78
CA LYS A 388 -41.95 -15.39 15.52
C LYS A 388 -42.18 -15.68 14.03
N THR A 389 -42.90 -14.79 13.35
CA THR A 389 -43.18 -14.91 11.91
C THR A 389 -41.89 -14.80 11.08
N ARG A 390 -41.00 -13.88 11.45
CA ARG A 390 -39.66 -13.73 10.83
C ARG A 390 -38.81 -14.98 11.05
N LEU A 391 -38.78 -15.55 12.25
CA LEU A 391 -38.06 -16.78 12.57
C LEU A 391 -38.57 -17.98 11.76
N LYS A 392 -39.90 -18.18 11.70
CA LYS A 392 -40.52 -19.26 10.90
C LYS A 392 -40.24 -19.13 9.40
N ASN A 393 -40.11 -17.91 8.88
CA ASN A 393 -39.71 -17.67 7.49
C ASN A 393 -38.20 -17.90 7.26
N LEU A 394 -37.34 -17.59 8.23
CA LEU A 394 -35.91 -17.88 8.20
C LEU A 394 -35.63 -19.39 8.29
N GLU A 395 -36.41 -20.13 9.08
CA GLU A 395 -36.38 -21.59 9.19
C GLU A 395 -36.69 -22.25 7.83
N LYS A 396 -37.81 -21.88 7.20
CA LYS A 396 -38.15 -22.31 5.83
C LYS A 396 -37.11 -21.92 4.77
N ALA A 397 -36.42 -20.80 4.96
CA ALA A 397 -35.32 -20.40 4.08
C ALA A 397 -34.04 -21.24 4.30
N ARG A 398 -33.82 -21.80 5.50
CA ARG A 398 -32.74 -22.77 5.76
C ARG A 398 -33.07 -24.13 5.14
N GLU A 399 -34.28 -24.64 5.34
CA GLU A 399 -34.76 -25.91 4.73
C GLU A 399 -34.52 -25.92 3.22
N ARG A 400 -35.03 -24.92 2.49
CA ARG A 400 -34.86 -24.76 1.04
C ARG A 400 -33.39 -24.65 0.60
N ARG A 401 -32.53 -24.02 1.41
CA ARG A 401 -31.08 -23.95 1.14
C ARG A 401 -30.42 -25.31 1.30
N GLU A 402 -30.86 -26.12 2.26
CA GLU A 402 -30.32 -27.47 2.46
C GLU A 402 -30.80 -28.46 1.39
N GLU A 403 -32.06 -28.36 0.94
CA GLU A 403 -32.57 -29.09 -0.22
C GLU A 403 -31.78 -28.76 -1.48
N LEU A 404 -31.56 -27.45 -1.75
CA LEU A 404 -30.76 -27.00 -2.89
C LEU A 404 -29.29 -27.46 -2.80
N ARG A 405 -28.71 -27.53 -1.59
CA ARG A 405 -27.38 -28.12 -1.37
C ARG A 405 -27.39 -29.61 -1.74
N LYS A 406 -28.31 -30.40 -1.19
CA LYS A 406 -28.44 -31.84 -1.48
C LYS A 406 -28.71 -32.14 -2.96
N PHE A 407 -29.40 -31.25 -3.66
CA PHE A 407 -29.57 -31.31 -5.11
C PHE A 407 -28.24 -31.07 -5.85
N ARG A 408 -27.54 -29.96 -5.53
CA ARG A 408 -26.24 -29.61 -6.13
C ARG A 408 -25.17 -30.66 -5.88
N GLU A 409 -25.13 -31.27 -4.70
CA GLU A 409 -24.22 -32.38 -4.35
C GLU A 409 -24.46 -33.59 -5.27
N LYS A 410 -25.72 -34.03 -5.42
CA LYS A 410 -26.09 -35.12 -6.34
C LYS A 410 -25.81 -34.79 -7.81
N GLU A 411 -25.97 -33.53 -8.21
CA GLU A 411 -25.67 -33.11 -9.58
C GLU A 411 -24.15 -33.07 -9.84
N ALA A 412 -23.35 -32.59 -8.88
CA ALA A 412 -21.90 -32.62 -8.93
C ALA A 412 -21.36 -34.06 -8.96
N GLU A 413 -21.93 -34.98 -8.19
CA GLU A 413 -21.60 -36.40 -8.21
C GLU A 413 -21.88 -37.02 -9.59
N ARG A 414 -23.04 -36.73 -10.20
CA ARG A 414 -23.38 -37.16 -11.56
C ARG A 414 -22.40 -36.61 -12.61
N ARG A 415 -22.11 -35.30 -12.56
CA ARG A 415 -21.13 -34.63 -13.44
C ARG A 415 -19.74 -35.24 -13.28
N SER A 416 -19.30 -35.54 -12.06
CA SER A 416 -18.03 -36.20 -11.75
C SER A 416 -17.94 -37.60 -12.35
N LYS A 417 -18.99 -38.43 -12.21
CA LYS A 417 -19.04 -39.78 -12.81
C LYS A 417 -18.96 -39.75 -14.34
N ILE A 418 -19.65 -38.80 -14.98
CA ILE A 418 -19.58 -38.60 -16.44
C ILE A 418 -18.16 -38.16 -16.85
N ALA A 419 -17.58 -37.18 -16.15
CA ALA A 419 -16.23 -36.69 -16.44
C ALA A 419 -15.16 -37.79 -16.27
N ARG A 420 -15.28 -38.65 -15.26
CA ARG A 420 -14.36 -39.76 -15.04
C ARG A 420 -14.42 -40.78 -16.19
N LYS A 421 -15.62 -41.17 -16.64
CA LYS A 421 -15.81 -42.07 -17.79
C LYS A 421 -15.22 -41.47 -19.08
N ALA A 422 -15.45 -40.18 -19.33
CA ALA A 422 -14.87 -39.49 -20.48
C ALA A 422 -13.33 -39.41 -20.42
N ALA A 423 -12.74 -39.26 -19.23
CA ALA A 423 -11.29 -39.31 -19.03
C ALA A 423 -10.73 -40.72 -19.24
N GLU A 424 -11.40 -41.76 -18.73
CA GLU A 424 -11.08 -43.18 -18.96
C GLU A 424 -11.07 -43.48 -20.47
N GLU A 425 -12.15 -43.14 -21.19
CA GLU A 425 -12.26 -43.31 -22.65
C GLU A 425 -11.18 -42.53 -23.44
N ARG A 426 -10.89 -41.29 -23.07
CA ARG A 426 -9.82 -40.48 -23.68
C ARG A 426 -8.43 -41.11 -23.44
N SER A 427 -8.19 -41.65 -22.25
CA SER A 427 -6.92 -42.32 -21.92
C SER A 427 -6.72 -43.61 -22.74
N ALA A 428 -7.79 -44.40 -22.91
CA ALA A 428 -7.77 -45.61 -23.71
C ALA A 428 -7.55 -45.34 -25.21
N LYS A 429 -8.14 -44.25 -25.75
CA LYS A 429 -7.87 -43.80 -27.13
C LYS A 429 -6.41 -43.39 -27.31
N LEU A 430 -5.87 -42.59 -26.39
CA LEU A 430 -4.47 -42.13 -26.42
C LEU A 430 -3.47 -43.30 -26.28
N ALA A 431 -3.81 -44.32 -25.48
CA ALA A 431 -2.98 -45.53 -25.34
C ALA A 431 -2.87 -46.29 -26.67
N LYS A 432 -3.99 -46.53 -27.37
CA LYS A 432 -4.00 -47.17 -28.70
C LYS A 432 -3.24 -46.35 -29.75
N GLU A 433 -3.37 -45.03 -29.72
CA GLU A 433 -2.65 -44.13 -30.63
C GLU A 433 -1.13 -44.17 -30.40
N LYS A 434 -0.69 -44.21 -29.13
CA LYS A 434 0.72 -44.42 -28.76
C LYS A 434 1.24 -45.78 -29.23
N GLU A 435 0.46 -46.85 -29.07
CA GLU A 435 0.84 -48.20 -29.52
C GLU A 435 1.05 -48.25 -31.05
N ILE A 436 0.14 -47.67 -31.83
CA ILE A 436 0.27 -47.55 -33.29
C ILE A 436 1.49 -46.71 -33.66
N ARG A 437 1.73 -45.60 -32.97
CA ARG A 437 2.90 -44.74 -33.21
C ARG A 437 4.22 -45.45 -32.90
N LEU A 438 4.29 -46.26 -31.85
CA LEU A 438 5.46 -47.08 -31.51
C LEU A 438 5.73 -48.13 -32.60
N LYS A 439 4.71 -48.90 -33.02
CA LYS A 439 4.83 -49.89 -34.10
C LYS A 439 5.27 -49.28 -35.44
N ASN A 440 4.89 -48.03 -35.71
CA ASN A 440 5.33 -47.29 -36.90
C ASN A 440 6.78 -46.78 -36.76
N LEU A 441 7.21 -46.36 -35.57
CA LEU A 441 8.60 -45.96 -35.29
C LEU A 441 9.56 -47.15 -35.36
N GLU A 442 9.14 -48.32 -34.86
CA GLU A 442 9.88 -49.58 -34.95
C GLU A 442 10.14 -49.97 -36.41
N LYS A 443 9.10 -50.00 -37.24
CA LYS A 443 9.24 -50.23 -38.70
C LYS A 443 10.07 -49.18 -39.42
N ALA A 444 10.04 -47.92 -38.98
CA ALA A 444 10.91 -46.87 -39.52
C ALA A 444 12.38 -47.08 -39.12
N ARG A 445 12.64 -47.63 -37.94
CA ARG A 445 13.98 -48.01 -37.47
C ARG A 445 14.52 -49.22 -38.25
N GLU A 446 13.73 -50.28 -38.43
CA GLU A 446 14.11 -51.46 -39.22
C GLU A 446 14.59 -51.07 -40.62
N ARG A 447 13.79 -50.25 -41.34
CA ARG A 447 14.14 -49.72 -42.67
C ARG A 447 15.42 -48.90 -42.68
N ARG A 448 15.72 -48.16 -41.60
CA ARG A 448 16.95 -47.38 -41.49
C ARG A 448 18.16 -48.27 -41.26
N GLU A 449 18.03 -49.32 -40.45
CA GLU A 449 19.10 -50.32 -40.24
C GLU A 449 19.36 -51.14 -41.50
N GLU A 450 18.32 -51.41 -42.32
CA GLU A 450 18.46 -52.01 -43.66
C GLU A 450 19.21 -51.08 -44.64
N LEU A 451 18.82 -49.80 -44.72
CA LEU A 451 19.53 -48.80 -45.54
C LEU A 451 21.01 -48.68 -45.20
N ILE A 452 21.37 -48.67 -43.90
CA ILE A 452 22.77 -48.62 -43.46
C ILE A 452 23.56 -49.84 -43.96
N ARG A 453 22.98 -51.05 -43.85
CA ARG A 453 23.63 -52.28 -44.37
C ARG A 453 23.81 -52.26 -45.89
N LEU A 454 22.90 -51.64 -46.63
CA LEU A 454 23.03 -51.46 -48.08
C LEU A 454 24.17 -50.49 -48.41
N GLU A 455 24.24 -49.33 -47.74
CA GLU A 455 25.37 -48.40 -47.91
C GLU A 455 26.72 -49.03 -47.57
N GLU A 456 26.81 -49.81 -46.49
CA GLU A 456 28.04 -50.51 -46.10
C GLU A 456 28.47 -51.53 -47.16
N ARG A 457 27.50 -52.26 -47.74
CA ARG A 457 27.74 -53.19 -48.85
C ARG A 457 28.22 -52.47 -50.11
N GLU A 458 27.65 -51.30 -50.45
CA GLU A 458 28.12 -50.48 -51.56
C GLU A 458 29.54 -49.95 -51.33
N LYS A 459 29.87 -49.52 -50.11
CA LYS A 459 31.22 -49.06 -49.74
C LYS A 459 32.26 -50.17 -49.91
N GLU A 460 31.96 -51.41 -49.52
CA GLU A 460 32.85 -52.56 -49.78
C GLU A 460 32.91 -52.97 -51.26
N ILE A 461 31.81 -52.86 -52.03
CA ILE A 461 31.83 -53.07 -53.50
C ILE A 461 32.72 -52.00 -54.19
N HIS A 462 32.66 -50.74 -53.76
CA HIS A 462 33.53 -49.68 -54.27
C HIS A 462 34.99 -49.89 -53.89
N LYS A 463 35.27 -50.35 -52.66
CA LYS A 463 36.62 -50.68 -52.18
C LYS A 463 37.24 -51.84 -52.95
N THR A 464 36.54 -52.98 -53.07
CA THR A 464 37.00 -54.16 -53.82
C THR A 464 37.25 -53.85 -55.30
N ARG A 465 36.32 -53.15 -55.99
CA ARG A 465 36.55 -52.67 -57.36
C ARG A 465 37.79 -51.76 -57.47
N LYS A 466 38.00 -50.85 -56.52
CA LYS A 466 39.16 -49.96 -56.49
C LYS A 466 40.48 -50.74 -56.32
N GLU A 467 40.50 -51.75 -55.46
CA GLU A 467 41.64 -52.65 -55.29
C GLU A 467 41.93 -53.48 -56.56
N GLU A 468 40.88 -53.94 -57.24
CA GLU A 468 40.98 -54.64 -58.53
C GLU A 468 41.54 -53.73 -59.64
N TYR A 469 40.99 -52.52 -59.84
CA TYR A 469 41.55 -51.55 -60.79
C TYR A 469 43.01 -51.19 -60.47
N THR A 470 43.34 -51.00 -59.19
CA THR A 470 44.71 -50.74 -58.72
C THR A 470 45.65 -51.91 -59.07
N ARG A 471 45.20 -53.15 -58.89
CA ARG A 471 45.97 -54.37 -59.23
C ARG A 471 46.22 -54.47 -60.73
N THR A 472 45.18 -54.33 -61.54
CA THR A 472 45.25 -54.42 -63.01
C THR A 472 46.10 -53.30 -63.61
N LEU A 473 46.01 -52.08 -63.08
CA LEU A 473 46.84 -50.96 -63.51
C LEU A 473 48.32 -51.18 -63.13
N ASN A 474 48.61 -51.66 -61.92
CA ASN A 474 49.99 -52.00 -61.52
C ASN A 474 50.60 -53.14 -62.35
N ASP A 475 49.82 -54.16 -62.71
CA ASP A 475 50.25 -55.23 -63.63
C ASP A 475 50.60 -54.67 -65.02
N PHE A 476 49.77 -53.77 -65.57
CA PHE A 476 50.07 -53.08 -66.82
C PHE A 476 51.35 -52.23 -66.73
N LEU A 477 51.51 -51.44 -65.67
CA LEU A 477 52.70 -50.60 -65.44
C LEU A 477 53.98 -51.43 -65.29
N ASN A 478 53.95 -52.53 -64.55
CA ASN A 478 55.07 -53.48 -64.46
C ASN A 478 55.43 -54.06 -65.85
N LYS A 479 54.41 -54.43 -66.64
CA LYS A 479 54.59 -55.00 -67.99
C LYS A 479 55.09 -54.00 -69.04
N THR A 480 54.84 -52.70 -68.87
CA THR A 480 55.43 -51.67 -69.75
C THR A 480 56.83 -51.25 -69.29
N VAL A 481 57.08 -51.12 -67.99
CA VAL A 481 58.43 -50.86 -67.46
C VAL A 481 59.41 -51.97 -67.83
N ASN A 482 59.01 -53.24 -67.70
CA ASN A 482 59.84 -54.39 -68.10
C ASN A 482 60.07 -54.50 -69.63
N LYS A 483 59.42 -53.65 -70.43
CA LYS A 483 59.65 -53.51 -71.89
C LYS A 483 60.49 -52.29 -72.24
N GLY A 484 61.07 -51.60 -71.26
CA GLY A 484 61.98 -50.45 -71.45
C GLY A 484 61.29 -49.11 -71.71
N TYR A 485 59.96 -49.01 -71.55
CA TYR A 485 59.24 -47.74 -71.75
C TYR A 485 59.59 -46.71 -70.66
N ASN A 486 59.61 -45.43 -71.06
CA ASN A 486 59.76 -44.32 -70.13
C ASN A 486 58.39 -43.93 -69.50
N GLU A 487 58.42 -43.07 -68.49
CA GLU A 487 57.27 -42.67 -67.68
C GLU A 487 56.21 -41.91 -68.51
N GLU A 488 56.64 -40.88 -69.23
CA GLU A 488 55.84 -40.07 -70.16
C GLU A 488 55.16 -40.91 -71.27
N GLN A 489 55.87 -41.88 -71.87
CA GLN A 489 55.31 -42.83 -72.84
C GLN A 489 54.20 -43.69 -72.23
N ILE A 490 54.35 -44.08 -70.95
CA ILE A 490 53.37 -44.91 -70.23
C ILE A 490 52.13 -44.08 -69.88
N GLU A 491 52.29 -42.82 -69.51
CA GLU A 491 51.19 -41.88 -69.33
C GLU A 491 50.42 -41.65 -70.63
N GLN A 492 51.13 -41.36 -71.73
CA GLN A 492 50.52 -41.20 -73.05
C GLN A 492 49.81 -42.49 -73.52
N LEU A 493 50.34 -43.68 -73.22
CA LEU A 493 49.68 -44.96 -73.52
C LEU A 493 48.39 -45.20 -72.70
N LEU A 494 48.26 -44.59 -71.52
CA LEU A 494 47.05 -44.64 -70.70
C LEU A 494 46.03 -43.59 -71.16
N ILE A 495 46.47 -42.36 -71.44
CA ILE A 495 45.64 -41.27 -71.96
C ILE A 495 45.04 -41.65 -73.32
N ASN A 496 45.83 -42.20 -74.24
CA ASN A 496 45.35 -42.70 -75.54
C ASN A 496 44.42 -43.93 -75.42
N LYS A 497 44.34 -44.57 -74.25
CA LYS A 497 43.33 -45.59 -73.92
C LYS A 497 42.08 -45.01 -73.22
N GLY A 498 41.93 -43.69 -73.21
CA GLY A 498 40.77 -42.98 -72.64
C GLY A 498 40.82 -42.79 -71.12
N TRP A 499 41.97 -42.97 -70.46
CA TRP A 499 42.08 -42.69 -69.02
C TRP A 499 42.21 -41.18 -68.75
N PRO A 500 41.53 -40.62 -67.72
CA PRO A 500 41.61 -39.19 -67.43
C PRO A 500 43.03 -38.75 -67.04
N GLU A 501 43.63 -37.87 -67.85
CA GLU A 501 44.98 -37.32 -67.71
C GLU A 501 45.39 -36.98 -66.25
N LYS A 502 44.59 -36.16 -65.56
CA LYS A 502 44.86 -35.76 -64.16
C LYS A 502 44.88 -36.91 -63.14
N LEU A 503 44.25 -38.04 -63.46
CA LEU A 503 44.29 -39.26 -62.67
C LEU A 503 45.45 -40.17 -63.08
N VAL A 504 45.78 -40.22 -64.37
CA VAL A 504 46.94 -40.94 -64.90
C VAL A 504 48.24 -40.40 -64.29
N ILE A 505 48.51 -39.10 -64.45
CA ILE A 505 49.76 -38.47 -63.99
C ILE A 505 49.97 -38.72 -62.50
N LYS A 506 48.98 -38.37 -61.68
CA LYS A 506 49.01 -38.55 -60.21
C LYS A 506 49.15 -40.01 -59.76
N TYR A 507 48.77 -40.98 -60.60
CA TYR A 507 48.97 -42.40 -60.31
C TYR A 507 50.36 -42.87 -60.74
N CYS A 508 50.83 -42.46 -61.93
CA CYS A 508 52.17 -42.72 -62.45
C CYS A 508 53.24 -42.13 -61.52
N ASP A 509 53.18 -40.83 -61.21
CA ASP A 509 54.00 -40.14 -60.19
C ASP A 509 54.21 -41.02 -58.95
N LYS A 510 53.09 -41.51 -58.40
CA LYS A 510 53.06 -42.28 -57.14
C LYS A 510 53.60 -43.70 -57.31
N PHE A 511 53.46 -44.30 -58.48
CA PHE A 511 54.01 -45.62 -58.79
C PHE A 511 55.53 -45.55 -59.00
N PHE A 512 56.00 -44.63 -59.85
CA PHE A 512 57.42 -44.47 -60.17
C PHE A 512 58.23 -43.94 -58.99
N SER A 513 57.69 -42.99 -58.20
CA SER A 513 58.35 -42.55 -56.96
C SER A 513 58.48 -43.66 -55.93
N LYS A 514 57.45 -44.50 -55.74
CA LYS A 514 57.51 -45.64 -54.80
C LYS A 514 58.45 -46.76 -55.27
N ASN A 515 58.46 -47.05 -56.56
CA ASN A 515 59.24 -48.17 -57.13
C ASN A 515 60.60 -47.73 -57.68
N LYS A 516 61.04 -46.50 -57.41
CA LYS A 516 62.19 -45.82 -58.03
C LYS A 516 63.47 -46.65 -58.08
N GLU A 517 63.80 -47.33 -56.98
CA GLU A 517 65.00 -48.18 -56.88
C GLU A 517 64.91 -49.39 -57.80
N ILE A 518 63.80 -50.16 -57.71
CA ILE A 518 63.52 -51.33 -58.54
C ILE A 518 63.54 -50.98 -60.04
N ILE A 519 62.91 -49.86 -60.40
CA ILE A 519 62.84 -49.39 -61.79
C ILE A 519 64.22 -48.90 -62.28
N SER A 520 65.06 -48.36 -61.39
CA SER A 520 66.44 -48.01 -61.73
C SER A 520 67.33 -49.24 -61.94
N GLU A 521 67.07 -50.34 -61.22
CA GLU A 521 67.77 -51.61 -61.38
C GLU A 521 67.38 -52.31 -62.68
N ILE A 522 66.08 -52.45 -62.97
CA ILE A 522 65.57 -53.01 -64.25
C ILE A 522 66.18 -52.24 -65.44
N ARG A 523 66.21 -50.91 -65.39
CA ARG A 523 66.82 -50.06 -66.42
C ARG A 523 68.36 -50.14 -66.45
N ARG A 524 69.02 -50.65 -65.41
CA ARG A 524 70.47 -50.93 -65.39
C ARG A 524 70.77 -52.28 -66.01
N GLU A 525 70.01 -53.32 -65.65
CA GLU A 525 70.08 -54.65 -66.26
C GLU A 525 69.82 -54.58 -67.77
N GLU A 526 68.84 -53.80 -68.20
CA GLU A 526 68.55 -53.56 -69.62
C GLU A 526 69.74 -52.92 -70.36
N ARG A 527 70.44 -51.94 -69.75
CA ARG A 527 71.63 -51.30 -70.34
C ARG A 527 72.85 -52.21 -70.38
N LEU A 528 73.02 -53.05 -69.35
CA LEU A 528 74.05 -54.08 -69.32
C LEU A 528 73.79 -55.14 -70.41
N SER A 529 72.55 -55.58 -70.58
CA SER A 529 72.13 -56.48 -71.65
C SER A 529 72.30 -55.88 -73.05
N LYS A 530 72.07 -54.56 -73.20
CA LYS A 530 72.31 -53.80 -74.44
C LYS A 530 73.78 -53.37 -74.62
N GLY A 531 74.68 -53.76 -73.73
CA GLY A 531 76.13 -53.57 -73.88
C GLY A 531 76.64 -52.15 -73.67
N ASP A 532 75.97 -51.31 -72.85
CA ASP A 532 76.41 -49.93 -72.57
C ASP A 532 77.87 -49.90 -72.05
N PRO A 533 78.83 -49.32 -72.81
CA PRO A 533 80.24 -49.31 -72.42
C PRO A 533 80.50 -48.62 -71.08
N LYS A 534 79.68 -47.66 -70.67
CA LYS A 534 79.85 -46.95 -69.39
C LYS A 534 79.46 -47.83 -68.20
N GLU A 535 78.39 -48.61 -68.32
CA GLU A 535 77.92 -49.48 -67.24
C GLU A 535 78.72 -50.78 -67.16
N LEU A 536 79.13 -51.33 -68.32
CA LEU A 536 80.15 -52.39 -68.38
C LEU A 536 81.46 -51.95 -67.71
N LEU A 537 81.96 -50.74 -68.00
CA LEU A 537 83.17 -50.21 -67.36
C LEU A 537 83.01 -50.02 -65.84
N LYS A 538 81.81 -49.67 -65.35
CA LYS A 538 81.54 -49.63 -63.89
C LYS A 538 81.59 -51.02 -63.26
N GLU A 539 80.95 -52.03 -63.84
CA GLU A 539 81.01 -53.39 -63.29
C GLU A 539 82.41 -54.00 -63.40
N ILE A 540 83.17 -53.71 -64.45
CA ILE A 540 84.60 -54.06 -64.54
C ILE A 540 85.38 -53.41 -63.39
N LYS A 541 85.27 -52.10 -63.17
CA LYS A 541 85.92 -51.39 -62.05
C LYS A 541 85.45 -51.85 -60.67
N LYS A 542 84.20 -52.28 -60.53
CA LYS A 542 83.64 -52.85 -59.29
C LYS A 542 84.24 -54.23 -59.01
N LYS A 543 84.32 -55.11 -60.01
CA LYS A 543 85.00 -56.42 -59.93
C LYS A 543 86.51 -56.24 -59.66
N GLU A 544 87.16 -55.27 -60.30
CA GLU A 544 88.55 -54.90 -60.06
C GLU A 544 88.78 -54.43 -58.60
N LYS A 545 87.88 -53.59 -58.05
CA LYS A 545 87.93 -53.16 -56.64
C LYS A 545 87.75 -54.32 -55.66
N ILE A 546 86.87 -55.28 -55.98
CA ILE A 546 86.69 -56.50 -55.18
C ILE A 546 87.96 -57.37 -55.23
N ALA A 547 88.52 -57.60 -56.43
CA ALA A 547 89.75 -58.35 -56.61
C ALA A 547 90.94 -57.71 -55.86
N LYS A 548 91.09 -56.39 -55.92
CA LYS A 548 92.10 -55.63 -55.15
C LYS A 548 91.91 -55.77 -53.64
N LYS A 549 90.66 -55.79 -53.13
CA LYS A 549 90.40 -56.06 -51.71
C LYS A 549 90.82 -57.49 -51.32
N HIS A 550 90.49 -58.49 -52.13
CA HIS A 550 90.89 -59.88 -51.87
C HIS A 550 92.41 -60.07 -51.93
N LEU A 551 93.09 -59.38 -52.85
CA LEU A 551 94.56 -59.37 -52.95
C LEU A 551 95.19 -58.81 -51.66
N GLN A 552 94.73 -57.65 -51.20
CA GLN A 552 95.20 -57.05 -49.94
C GLN A 552 94.98 -57.97 -48.73
N GLU A 553 93.89 -58.72 -48.71
CA GLU A 553 93.57 -59.68 -47.65
C GLU A 553 94.46 -60.94 -47.71
N LEU A 554 94.91 -61.35 -48.90
CA LEU A 554 95.89 -62.41 -49.10
C LEU A 554 97.32 -61.96 -48.72
N GLU A 555 97.71 -60.73 -49.07
CA GLU A 555 98.98 -60.11 -48.66
C GLU A 555 99.08 -60.03 -47.13
N ASN A 556 98.01 -59.59 -46.46
CA ASN A 556 97.95 -59.56 -45.00
C ASN A 556 98.07 -60.97 -44.37
N LYS A 557 97.50 -62.00 -45.01
CA LYS A 557 97.62 -63.41 -44.57
C LYS A 557 99.04 -63.96 -44.80
N LEU A 558 99.70 -63.58 -45.89
CA LEU A 558 101.11 -63.89 -46.13
C LEU A 558 102.03 -63.24 -45.09
N LEU A 559 101.79 -61.97 -44.73
CA LEU A 559 102.55 -61.27 -43.68
C LEU A 559 102.32 -61.87 -42.29
N GLU A 560 101.11 -62.37 -42.00
CA GLU A 560 100.80 -63.17 -40.80
C GLU A 560 101.59 -64.49 -40.77
N ILE A 561 101.77 -65.16 -41.91
CA ILE A 561 102.52 -66.42 -42.03
C ILE A 561 104.03 -66.16 -41.86
N ASP A 562 104.60 -65.15 -42.52
CA ASP A 562 106.01 -64.76 -42.36
C ASP A 562 106.33 -64.39 -40.90
N LYS A 563 105.45 -63.63 -40.23
CA LYS A 563 105.57 -63.32 -38.78
C LYS A 563 105.49 -64.55 -37.87
N LYS A 564 104.91 -65.66 -38.32
CA LYS A 564 104.88 -66.94 -37.61
C LYS A 564 106.08 -67.84 -37.94
N MET A 565 106.65 -67.71 -39.14
CA MET A 565 107.89 -68.40 -39.54
C MET A 565 109.16 -67.79 -38.91
N ARG A 566 109.10 -66.53 -38.46
CA ARG A 566 110.20 -65.82 -37.77
C ARG A 566 110.12 -65.88 -36.23
N ARG A 567 109.26 -66.74 -35.67
CA ARG A 567 109.05 -66.93 -34.23
C ARG A 567 109.30 -68.38 -33.84
#